data_AF-A0A842KT44-F1
#
_entry.id   AF-A0A842KT44-F1
#
_cell.length_a   1.000
_cell.length_b   1.000
_cell.length_c   1.000
_cell.angle_alpha   90.00
_cell.angle_beta   90.00
_cell.angle_gamma   90.00
#
_symmetry.space_group_name_H-M   'P 1'
#
loop_
_entity.id
_entity.type
_entity.pdbx_description
1 polymer ?
#
loop_
_entity_poly.entity_id
_entity_poly.type
_entity_poly.pdbx_seq_one_letter_code
_entity_poly.pdbx_strand_id
1 'polypeptide(L)'
;MKLHRLAGDIMTYLDAYEGSRPALDSPNILIVRGHSKKRIKADNMKKILDELMEHLEAEEIDLLSDAGADLIGIMDEHIRKNVEVGADPDIAGVQRLKESLESMNFTVEYRLGITRKTGFFIVLYKDKSDIGPCFVEIVVSDIGE
;
A
#
# COMPACT_ATOMS: atom_id res chain seq x y z
N MET A 1 15.42 -4.07 8.11
CA MET A 1 14.81 -4.70 9.31
C MET A 1 13.55 -3.99 9.80
N LYS A 2 13.51 -2.65 9.93
CA LYS A 2 12.28 -1.94 10.32
C LYS A 2 11.17 -2.04 9.27
N LEU A 3 11.50 -1.81 7.99
CA LEU A 3 10.53 -1.91 6.87
C LEU A 3 9.96 -3.33 6.76
N HIS A 4 10.81 -4.36 6.78
CA HIS A 4 10.39 -5.77 6.76
C HIS A 4 9.48 -6.15 7.92
N ARG A 5 9.68 -5.57 9.11
CA ARG A 5 8.83 -5.84 10.27
C ARG A 5 7.43 -5.28 10.08
N LEU A 6 7.31 -4.02 9.63
CA LEU A 6 6.01 -3.40 9.36
C LEU A 6 5.30 -4.10 8.19
N ALA A 7 6.03 -4.38 7.10
CA ALA A 7 5.50 -5.13 5.98
C ALA A 7 5.02 -6.52 6.41
N GLY A 8 5.80 -7.24 7.22
CA GLY A 8 5.40 -8.51 7.80
C GLY A 8 4.13 -8.39 8.65
N ASP A 9 4.03 -7.41 9.54
CA ASP A 9 2.84 -7.21 10.37
C ASP A 9 1.58 -7.02 9.51
N ILE A 10 1.65 -6.13 8.50
CA ILE A 10 0.56 -5.90 7.55
C ILE A 10 0.19 -7.18 6.78
N MET A 11 1.17 -7.88 6.23
CA MET A 11 0.93 -9.10 5.46
C MET A 11 0.39 -10.24 6.34
N THR A 12 0.75 -10.27 7.63
CA THR A 12 0.17 -11.20 8.62
C THR A 12 -1.27 -10.87 8.90
N TYR A 13 -1.53 -9.59 9.19
CA TYR A 13 -2.87 -9.11 9.50
C TYR A 13 -3.82 -9.41 8.34
N LEU A 14 -3.37 -9.24 7.10
CA LEU A 14 -4.18 -9.52 5.91
C LEU A 14 -4.15 -10.99 5.48
N ASP A 15 -3.42 -11.88 6.15
CA ASP A 15 -3.19 -13.28 5.75
C ASP A 15 -2.77 -13.40 4.26
N ALA A 16 -1.81 -12.56 3.86
CA ALA A 16 -1.42 -12.36 2.47
C ALA A 16 -0.01 -12.91 2.14
N TYR A 17 0.56 -13.74 3.01
CA TYR A 17 1.93 -14.25 2.86
C TYR A 17 2.13 -15.29 1.77
N GLU A 18 1.12 -16.11 1.47
CA GLU A 18 1.32 -17.18 0.50
C GLU A 18 1.49 -16.59 -0.90
N GLY A 19 2.64 -16.88 -1.52
CA GLY A 19 3.01 -16.31 -2.80
C GLY A 19 3.39 -14.83 -2.75
N SER A 20 3.54 -14.23 -1.55
CA SER A 20 4.04 -12.87 -1.46
C SER A 20 5.49 -12.79 -1.92
N ARG A 21 5.81 -11.71 -2.65
CA ARG A 21 7.16 -11.47 -3.16
C ARG A 21 7.49 -9.99 -3.03
N PRO A 22 8.73 -9.64 -2.64
CA PRO A 22 9.19 -8.27 -2.77
C PRO A 22 9.25 -7.92 -4.27
N ALA A 23 8.54 -6.86 -4.65
CA ALA A 23 8.66 -6.24 -5.97
C ALA A 23 9.86 -5.28 -6.01
N LEU A 24 10.21 -4.70 -4.86
CA LEU A 24 11.40 -3.89 -4.62
C LEU A 24 11.82 -4.08 -3.16
N ASP A 25 13.10 -4.36 -2.91
CA ASP A 25 13.67 -4.43 -1.56
C ASP A 25 14.98 -3.65 -1.53
N SER A 26 14.96 -2.49 -0.89
CA SER A 26 16.07 -1.54 -0.81
C SER A 26 16.13 -0.97 0.61
N PRO A 27 17.28 -0.42 1.09
CA PRO A 27 17.42 0.02 2.47
C PRO A 27 16.33 0.99 2.96
N ASN A 28 15.83 1.86 2.09
CA ASN A 28 14.86 2.90 2.44
C ASN A 28 13.44 2.62 1.95
N ILE A 29 13.24 1.59 1.13
CA ILE A 29 11.92 1.27 0.58
C ILE A 29 11.75 -0.22 0.33
N LEU A 30 10.57 -0.71 0.68
CA LEU A 30 10.15 -2.08 0.48
C LEU A 30 8.76 -2.09 -0.15
N ILE A 31 8.64 -2.70 -1.32
CA ILE A 31 7.36 -2.95 -1.98
C ILE A 31 7.10 -4.44 -1.95
N VAL A 32 5.97 -4.87 -1.38
CA VAL A 32 5.57 -6.28 -1.33
C VAL A 32 4.19 -6.41 -1.95
N ARG A 33 4.05 -7.45 -2.78
CA ARG A 33 2.77 -7.85 -3.36
C ARG A 33 2.39 -9.22 -2.85
N GLY A 34 1.10 -9.45 -2.67
CA GLY A 34 0.55 -10.75 -2.32
C GLY A 34 -0.95 -10.80 -2.56
N HIS A 35 -1.57 -11.87 -2.09
CA HIS A 35 -3.02 -12.00 -2.12
C HIS A 35 -3.49 -12.61 -0.81
N SER A 36 -4.55 -12.05 -0.27
CA SER A 36 -5.14 -12.48 1.00
C SER A 36 -5.83 -13.83 0.83
N LYS A 37 -5.60 -14.74 1.78
CA LYS A 37 -6.40 -15.96 1.95
C LYS A 37 -7.72 -15.71 2.65
N LYS A 38 -7.88 -14.56 3.32
CA LYS A 38 -9.17 -14.17 3.90
C LYS A 38 -10.17 -13.96 2.77
N ARG A 39 -11.42 -14.35 3.01
CA ARG A 39 -12.55 -14.05 2.12
C ARG A 39 -12.98 -12.59 2.28
N ILE A 40 -12.08 -11.67 1.93
CA ILE A 40 -12.34 -10.23 1.95
C ILE A 40 -13.25 -9.91 0.76
N LYS A 41 -14.44 -9.40 1.07
CA LYS A 41 -15.37 -8.89 0.08
C LYS A 41 -15.01 -7.47 -0.33
N ALA A 42 -15.33 -7.10 -1.56
CA ALA A 42 -15.07 -5.78 -2.10
C ALA A 42 -15.68 -4.65 -1.25
N ASP A 43 -16.90 -4.84 -0.74
CA ASP A 43 -17.61 -3.87 0.11
C ASP A 43 -17.04 -3.73 1.53
N ASN A 44 -16.26 -4.70 1.99
CA ASN A 44 -15.69 -4.73 3.33
C ASN A 44 -14.21 -4.28 3.38
N MET A 45 -13.59 -4.03 2.22
CA MET A 45 -12.17 -3.67 2.15
C MET A 45 -11.86 -2.39 2.92
N LYS A 46 -12.72 -1.36 2.81
CA LYS A 46 -12.55 -0.10 3.52
C LYS A 46 -12.46 -0.31 5.04
N LYS A 47 -13.41 -1.08 5.59
CA LYS A 47 -13.45 -1.39 7.02
C LYS A 47 -12.23 -2.17 7.47
N ILE A 48 -11.76 -3.14 6.68
CA ILE A 48 -10.55 -3.91 6.99
C ILE A 48 -9.31 -3.02 7.04
N LEU A 49 -9.22 -2.03 6.16
CA LEU A 49 -8.15 -1.05 6.21
C LEU A 49 -8.25 -0.18 7.45
N ASP A 50 -9.45 0.29 7.82
CA ASP A 50 -9.65 1.06 9.06
C ASP A 50 -9.19 0.26 10.30
N GLU A 51 -9.60 -1.01 10.41
CA GLU A 51 -9.17 -1.90 11.51
C GLU A 51 -7.65 -2.17 11.49
N LEU A 52 -7.04 -2.24 10.30
CA LEU A 52 -5.60 -2.38 10.17
C LEU A 52 -4.86 -1.12 10.63
N MET A 53 -5.36 0.07 10.31
CA MET A 53 -4.77 1.33 10.79
C MET A 53 -4.77 1.39 12.32
N GLU A 54 -5.87 0.98 12.95
CA GLU A 54 -5.98 0.85 14.41
C GLU A 54 -4.99 -0.18 14.98
N HIS A 55 -4.90 -1.37 14.38
CA HIS A 55 -3.96 -2.43 14.79
C HIS A 55 -2.49 -1.97 14.74
N LEU A 56 -2.15 -1.15 13.75
CA LEU A 56 -0.79 -0.62 13.58
C LEU A 56 -0.49 0.59 14.48
N GLU A 57 -1.47 1.08 15.24
CA GLU A 57 -1.42 2.36 15.96
C GLU A 57 -0.91 3.49 15.04
N ALA A 58 -1.38 3.48 13.79
CA ALA A 58 -0.87 4.36 12.74
C ALA A 58 -1.69 5.66 12.67
N GLU A 59 -0.99 6.76 12.37
CA GLU A 59 -1.63 8.01 11.98
C GLU A 59 -2.03 7.91 10.50
N GLU A 60 -3.34 7.97 10.22
CA GLU A 60 -3.84 8.05 8.85
C GLU A 60 -3.58 9.46 8.28
N ILE A 61 -3.00 9.50 7.09
CA ILE A 61 -2.73 10.74 6.37
C ILE A 61 -3.67 10.82 5.17
N ASP A 62 -4.40 11.93 5.06
CA ASP A 62 -5.20 12.19 3.87
C ASP A 62 -4.27 12.37 2.66
N LEU A 63 -4.46 11.53 1.64
CA LEU A 63 -3.69 11.57 0.39
C LEU A 63 -3.74 12.95 -0.29
N LEU A 64 -4.83 13.70 -0.12
CA LEU A 64 -5.03 15.00 -0.74
C LEU A 64 -4.48 16.17 0.09
N SER A 65 -3.94 15.90 1.27
CA SER A 65 -3.31 16.91 2.13
C SER A 65 -1.84 17.17 1.71
N ASP A 66 -1.29 18.30 2.15
CA ASP A 66 0.13 18.62 1.94
C ASP A 66 1.04 17.53 2.54
N ALA A 67 0.71 17.03 3.73
CA ALA A 67 1.44 15.92 4.36
C ALA A 67 1.34 14.62 3.54
N GLY A 68 0.20 14.37 2.88
CA GLY A 68 0.03 13.25 1.96
C GLY A 68 0.90 13.38 0.71
N ALA A 69 0.95 14.59 0.14
CA ALA A 69 1.80 14.90 -1.01
C ALA A 69 3.29 14.72 -0.68
N ASP A 70 3.73 15.23 0.47
CA ASP A 70 5.11 15.10 0.94
C ASP A 70 5.49 13.63 1.14
N LEU A 71 4.62 12.84 1.78
CA LEU A 71 4.88 11.43 2.04
C LEU A 71 4.97 10.61 0.75
N ILE A 72 4.05 10.82 -0.20
CA ILE A 72 4.10 10.19 -1.52
C ILE A 72 5.36 10.62 -2.27
N GLY A 73 5.75 11.89 -2.17
CA GLY A 73 6.99 12.40 -2.77
C GLY A 73 8.23 11.66 -2.27
N ILE A 74 8.35 11.44 -0.95
CA ILE A 74 9.45 10.66 -0.35
C ILE A 74 9.45 9.22 -0.86
N MET A 75 8.28 8.56 -0.89
CA MET A 75 8.17 7.18 -1.39
C MET A 75 8.60 7.09 -2.85
N ASP A 76 8.11 7.98 -3.70
CA ASP A 76 8.40 7.99 -5.12
C ASP A 76 9.89 8.28 -5.42
N GLU A 77 10.50 9.20 -4.66
CA GLU A 77 11.95 9.45 -4.73
C GLU A 77 12.76 8.18 -4.42
N HIS A 78 12.37 7.44 -3.37
CA HIS A 78 13.02 6.17 -3.04
C HIS A 78 12.81 5.11 -4.12
N ILE A 79 11.64 5.04 -4.77
CA ILE A 79 11.42 4.13 -5.91
C ILE A 79 12.37 4.47 -7.06
N ARG A 80 12.45 5.74 -7.46
CA ARG A 80 13.27 6.20 -8.59
C ARG A 80 14.76 5.97 -8.41
N LYS A 81 15.25 6.01 -7.17
CA LYS A 81 16.65 5.66 -6.85
C LYS A 81 16.99 4.20 -7.19
N ASN A 82 15.98 3.34 -7.32
CA ASN A 82 16.14 1.91 -7.56
C ASN A 82 15.54 1.43 -8.88
N VAL A 83 14.70 2.24 -9.55
CA VAL A 83 13.98 1.89 -10.78
C VAL A 83 13.96 3.09 -11.73
N GLU A 84 14.25 2.88 -13.01
CA GLU A 84 14.05 3.93 -14.02
C GLU A 84 12.55 4.17 -14.24
N VAL A 85 12.06 5.33 -13.78
CA VAL A 85 10.68 5.78 -13.96
C VAL A 85 10.68 7.01 -14.85
N GLY A 86 9.98 6.95 -15.99
CA GLY A 86 9.94 8.00 -17.01
C GLY A 86 8.85 9.07 -16.83
N ALA A 87 8.24 9.17 -15.65
CA ALA A 87 7.18 10.13 -15.32
C ALA A 87 7.58 10.93 -14.07
N ASP A 88 6.99 12.09 -13.77
CA ASP A 88 7.28 12.91 -12.57
C ASP A 88 6.55 12.40 -11.30
N PRO A 89 7.05 12.71 -10.08
CA PRO A 89 6.42 12.27 -8.83
C PRO A 89 5.07 12.96 -8.68
N ASP A 90 3.97 12.21 -8.64
CA ASP A 90 2.66 12.79 -8.39
C ASP A 90 1.68 11.85 -7.67
N ILE A 91 0.82 12.44 -6.84
CA ILE A 91 -0.38 11.77 -6.29
C ILE A 91 -1.26 11.23 -7.43
N ALA A 92 -1.19 11.85 -8.61
CA ALA A 92 -1.92 11.38 -9.77
C ALA A 92 -1.46 9.99 -10.23
N GLY A 93 -0.26 9.51 -9.87
CA GLY A 93 0.15 8.11 -10.08
C GLY A 93 -0.73 7.11 -9.34
N VAL A 94 -1.08 7.43 -8.09
CA VAL A 94 -2.00 6.62 -7.27
C VAL A 94 -3.41 6.67 -7.85
N GLN A 95 -3.88 7.85 -8.27
CA GLN A 95 -5.19 8.01 -8.90
C GLN A 95 -5.28 7.24 -10.22
N ARG A 96 -4.26 7.34 -11.09
CA ARG A 96 -4.18 6.59 -12.36
C ARG A 96 -4.21 5.08 -12.13
N LEU A 97 -3.50 4.58 -11.12
CA LEU A 97 -3.54 3.17 -10.75
C LEU A 97 -4.94 2.74 -10.34
N LYS A 98 -5.60 3.53 -9.48
CA LYS A 98 -6.97 3.28 -9.04
C LYS A 98 -7.94 3.25 -10.23
N GLU A 99 -7.93 4.29 -11.05
CA GLU A 99 -8.81 4.38 -12.23
C GLU A 99 -8.59 3.21 -13.20
N SER A 100 -7.33 2.84 -13.44
CA SER A 100 -6.99 1.69 -14.29
C SER A 100 -7.57 0.39 -13.74
N LEU A 101 -7.40 0.11 -12.45
CA LEU A 101 -7.96 -1.09 -11.82
C LEU A 101 -9.49 -1.07 -11.81
N GLU A 102 -10.10 0.08 -11.53
CA GLU A 102 -11.55 0.24 -11.52
C GLU A 102 -12.17 0.04 -12.91
N SER A 103 -11.47 0.48 -13.97
CA SER A 103 -11.84 0.24 -15.37
C SER A 103 -11.82 -1.25 -15.74
N MET A 104 -11.00 -2.05 -15.04
CA MET A 104 -10.88 -3.51 -15.21
C MET A 104 -11.85 -4.30 -14.31
N ASN A 105 -12.89 -3.65 -13.79
CA ASN A 105 -13.91 -4.26 -12.91
C ASN A 105 -13.40 -4.64 -11.50
N PHE A 106 -12.36 -3.96 -11.00
CA PHE A 106 -11.96 -4.07 -9.59
C PHE A 106 -12.57 -2.96 -8.73
N THR A 107 -12.88 -3.27 -7.48
CA THR A 107 -12.98 -2.28 -6.41
C THR A 107 -11.57 -2.08 -5.86
N VAL A 108 -11.21 -0.84 -5.55
CA VAL A 108 -9.89 -0.47 -5.03
C VAL A 108 -10.06 0.40 -3.79
N GLU A 109 -9.43 -0.02 -2.71
CA GLU A 109 -9.37 0.72 -1.45
C GLU A 109 -7.92 0.88 -1.03
N TYR A 110 -7.57 2.03 -0.45
CA TYR A 110 -6.20 2.30 -0.03
C TYR A 110 -6.14 3.10 1.26
N ARG A 111 -5.01 3.03 1.97
CA ARG A 111 -4.67 3.90 3.09
C ARG A 111 -3.23 4.36 2.99
N LEU A 112 -3.01 5.62 3.34
CA LEU A 112 -1.70 6.20 3.54
C LEU A 112 -1.54 6.47 5.04
N GLY A 113 -0.41 6.12 5.60
CA GLY A 113 -0.20 6.31 7.03
C GLY A 113 1.25 6.35 7.45
N ILE A 114 1.43 6.78 8.69
CA ILE A 114 2.73 6.84 9.34
C ILE A 114 2.63 6.08 10.66
N THR A 115 3.63 5.24 10.92
CA THR A 115 3.86 4.68 12.24
C THR A 115 5.33 4.83 12.61
N ARG A 116 5.58 5.49 13.75
CA ARG A 116 6.93 5.83 14.23
C ARG A 116 7.70 6.71 13.23
N LYS A 117 8.68 6.13 12.54
CA LYS A 117 9.53 6.80 11.52
C LYS A 117 9.43 6.04 10.20
N THR A 118 8.26 5.51 9.91
CA THR A 118 8.04 4.70 8.72
C THR A 118 6.68 5.07 8.14
N GLY A 119 6.71 5.54 6.90
CA GLY A 119 5.52 5.77 6.11
C GLY A 119 5.14 4.51 5.36
N PHE A 120 3.84 4.29 5.18
CA PHE A 120 3.35 3.18 4.39
C PHE A 120 2.13 3.57 3.56
N PHE A 121 1.99 2.92 2.42
CA PHE A 121 0.85 2.99 1.54
C PHE A 121 0.36 1.57 1.25
N ILE A 122 -0.90 1.29 1.56
CA ILE A 122 -1.51 -0.03 1.39
C ILE A 122 -2.62 0.11 0.37
N VAL A 123 -2.63 -0.79 -0.62
CA VAL A 123 -3.68 -0.91 -1.62
C VAL A 123 -4.28 -2.31 -1.57
N LEU A 124 -5.60 -2.37 -1.44
CA LEU A 124 -6.40 -3.56 -1.64
C LEU A 124 -7.18 -3.43 -2.94
N TYR A 125 -7.19 -4.50 -3.74
CA TYR A 125 -8.06 -4.55 -4.91
C TYR A 125 -8.71 -5.94 -5.07
N LYS A 126 -9.99 -5.93 -5.41
CA LYS A 126 -10.84 -7.12 -5.49
C LYS A 126 -11.80 -6.99 -6.66
N ASP A 127 -11.99 -8.06 -7.44
CA ASP A 127 -13.00 -8.07 -8.51
C ASP A 127 -14.37 -7.73 -7.92
N LYS A 128 -15.11 -6.81 -8.58
CA LYS A 128 -16.42 -6.31 -8.13
C LYS A 128 -17.47 -7.42 -8.00
N SER A 129 -17.29 -8.54 -8.68
CA SER A 129 -18.15 -9.73 -8.59
C SER A 129 -17.79 -10.65 -7.42
N ASP A 130 -16.83 -10.26 -6.57
CA ASP A 130 -16.27 -11.05 -5.48
C ASP A 130 -15.62 -12.39 -5.92
N ILE A 131 -15.28 -12.55 -7.20
CA ILE A 131 -14.58 -13.72 -7.72
C ILE A 131 -13.06 -13.60 -7.50
N GLY A 132 -12.39 -14.69 -7.13
CA GLY A 132 -10.94 -14.73 -6.90
C GLY A 132 -10.49 -14.08 -5.58
N PRO A 133 -9.17 -13.97 -5.35
CA PRO A 133 -8.63 -13.45 -4.10
C PRO A 133 -8.72 -11.92 -4.01
N CYS A 134 -8.59 -11.38 -2.81
CA CYS A 134 -8.28 -9.97 -2.60
C CYS A 134 -6.77 -9.78 -2.70
N PHE A 135 -6.32 -8.91 -3.61
CA PHE A 135 -4.90 -8.63 -3.77
C PHE A 135 -4.46 -7.53 -2.81
N VAL A 136 -3.21 -7.63 -2.38
CA VAL A 136 -2.58 -6.72 -1.44
C VAL A 136 -1.28 -6.21 -2.04
N GLU A 137 -1.12 -4.90 -2.10
CA GLU A 137 0.15 -4.25 -2.42
C GLU A 137 0.48 -3.27 -1.30
N ILE A 138 1.70 -3.36 -0.78
CA ILE A 138 2.21 -2.48 0.26
C ILE A 138 3.50 -1.82 -0.20
N VAL A 139 3.59 -0.52 0.02
CA VAL A 139 4.81 0.27 -0.09
C VAL A 139 5.14 0.75 1.31
N VAL A 140 6.34 0.45 1.77
CA VAL A 140 6.83 0.85 3.09
C VAL A 140 8.13 1.60 2.89
N SER A 141 8.20 2.83 3.38
CA SER A 141 9.34 3.71 3.21
C SER A 141 9.85 4.21 4.54
N ASP A 142 11.17 4.27 4.68
CA ASP A 142 11.78 5.10 5.72
C ASP A 142 11.47 6.57 5.37
N ILE A 143 11.06 7.35 6.37
CA ILE A 143 10.76 8.78 6.22
C ILE A 143 11.80 9.66 6.92
N GLY A 144 12.87 9.06 7.46
CA GLY A 144 14.00 9.78 8.05
C GLY A 144 13.73 10.33 9.46
N GLU A 145 14.69 11.15 9.92
CA GLU A 145 14.55 12.08 11.05
C GLU A 145 14.32 13.51 10.55
#